data_AF-A0A6C0BXX8-F1
#
_entry.id   AF-A0A6C0BXX8-F1
#
_cell.length_a   1.000
_cell.length_b   1.000
_cell.length_c   1.000
_cell.angle_alpha   90.00
_cell.angle_beta   90.00
_cell.angle_gamma   90.00
#
_symmetry.space_group_name_H-M   'P 1'
#
loop_
_entity.id
_entity.type
_entity.pdbx_description
1 polymer ?
#
loop_
_entity_poly.entity_id
_entity_poly.type
_entity_poly.pdbx_seq_one_letter_code
_entity_poly.pdbx_strand_id
1 'polypeptide(L)'
;MTLTLTRLLYAKDEVIYSLINELLTQENYKACIFWATELFYSHTENIFSLIWKIYFDFYSEYNPGLEIYIQKKQTAWKTKKDIRHILYIVHNMFYLNRSSTTFLLRLCVECENTKLIIYRKTKHMEWLTDYPVYSHSLLIALSKKHIKHASILLKELSNLYSSKTIYDIIVKYYNPSLISADKIEKKWNKRGWTCDFHGLLALIVHLNTPVENITRPLVFKTPSKSHLMKVEESNQHIMDRHLHCDRVYRILKENREFTIHHLVGAFQLDRNTHVNFINDIYDYWEYYASGSPVWKMRIEEFGGVFRGKNLEFDEKPDKDFYDHYGLEPDEQSLHTQRVSNPPLRKYSIEEWHQQIFKNPCKYISGEDVCAY
;
A
#
# COMPACT_ATOMS: atom_id res chain seq x y z
N MET A 1 12.18 -3.85 -10.41
CA MET A 1 11.38 -4.82 -9.63
C MET A 1 11.19 -6.03 -10.52
N THR A 2 11.10 -7.22 -9.94
CA THR A 2 10.93 -8.47 -10.69
C THR A 2 9.50 -8.93 -10.46
N LEU A 3 8.79 -9.24 -11.55
CA LEU A 3 7.41 -9.74 -11.50
C LEU A 3 7.29 -10.87 -10.46
N THR A 4 6.34 -10.72 -9.55
CA THR A 4 6.03 -11.74 -8.52
C THR A 4 4.54 -12.05 -8.57
N LEU A 5 4.20 -13.33 -8.61
CA LEU A 5 2.82 -13.80 -8.60
C LEU A 5 2.31 -14.12 -7.19
N THR A 6 1.01 -13.97 -6.97
CA THR A 6 0.33 -14.37 -5.73
C THR A 6 -0.02 -15.86 -5.73
N ARG A 7 -0.62 -16.38 -4.65
CA ARG A 7 -1.01 -17.79 -4.56
C ARG A 7 -2.05 -18.21 -5.63
N LEU A 8 -2.89 -17.28 -6.08
CA LEU A 8 -3.84 -17.46 -7.20
C LEU A 8 -3.30 -16.92 -8.53
N LEU A 9 -1.99 -16.73 -8.63
CA LEU A 9 -1.26 -16.33 -9.83
C LEU A 9 -1.71 -14.98 -10.42
N TYR A 10 -2.05 -14.01 -9.57
CA TYR A 10 -2.15 -12.61 -9.99
C TYR A 10 -0.79 -11.93 -9.88
N ALA A 11 -0.52 -10.91 -10.71
CA ALA A 11 0.61 -10.03 -10.48
C ALA A 11 0.43 -9.25 -9.17
N LYS A 12 1.41 -9.36 -8.27
CA LYS A 12 1.31 -8.85 -6.89
C LYS A 12 1.07 -7.34 -6.83
N ASP A 13 1.78 -6.57 -7.63
CA ASP A 13 1.63 -5.11 -7.72
C ASP A 13 0.23 -4.72 -8.22
N GLU A 14 -0.31 -5.43 -9.21
CA GLU A 14 -1.68 -5.24 -9.69
C GLU A 14 -2.71 -5.57 -8.60
N VAL A 15 -2.49 -6.59 -7.76
CA VAL A 15 -3.33 -6.87 -6.59
C VAL A 15 -3.24 -5.76 -5.55
N ILE A 16 -2.05 -5.22 -5.30
CA ILE A 16 -1.85 -4.09 -4.39
C ILE A 16 -2.64 -2.87 -4.88
N TYR A 17 -2.51 -2.50 -6.14
CA TYR A 17 -3.22 -1.36 -6.71
C TYR A 17 -4.72 -1.63 -6.82
N SER A 18 -5.15 -2.87 -7.03
CA SER A 18 -6.57 -3.25 -6.98
C SER A 18 -7.15 -3.05 -5.57
N LEU A 19 -6.46 -3.48 -4.51
CA LEU A 19 -6.87 -3.21 -3.13
C LEU A 19 -6.97 -1.70 -2.85
N ILE A 20 -5.97 -0.92 -3.28
CA ILE A 20 -5.97 0.54 -3.10
C ILE A 20 -7.18 1.14 -3.82
N ASN A 21 -7.37 0.82 -5.10
CA ASN A 21 -8.47 1.37 -5.88
C ASN A 21 -9.82 1.00 -5.29
N GLU A 22 -10.06 -0.25 -4.88
CA GLU A 22 -11.33 -0.66 -4.27
C GLU A 22 -11.59 0.00 -2.89
N LEU A 23 -10.54 0.16 -2.08
CA LEU A 23 -10.62 0.91 -0.82
C LEU A 23 -10.95 2.38 -1.04
N LEU A 24 -10.43 2.95 -2.13
CA LEU A 24 -10.68 4.32 -2.49
C LEU A 24 -12.07 4.44 -3.12
N THR A 25 -12.44 3.76 -4.19
CA THR A 25 -13.79 3.90 -4.78
C THR A 25 -14.91 3.67 -3.74
N GLN A 26 -14.68 2.78 -2.76
CA GLN A 26 -15.64 2.45 -1.69
C GLN A 26 -16.95 1.86 -2.24
N GLU A 27 -16.87 1.18 -3.38
CA GLU A 27 -18.02 0.61 -4.08
C GLU A 27 -18.17 -0.89 -3.82
N ASN A 28 -17.06 -1.63 -3.78
CA ASN A 28 -17.08 -3.08 -3.69
C ASN A 28 -16.32 -3.59 -2.45
N TYR A 29 -17.03 -3.66 -1.33
CA TYR A 29 -16.48 -4.16 -0.07
C TYR A 29 -15.91 -5.59 -0.17
N LYS A 30 -16.55 -6.46 -0.96
CA LYS A 30 -16.10 -7.86 -1.13
C LYS A 30 -14.75 -7.92 -1.85
N ALA A 31 -14.54 -7.09 -2.87
CA ALA A 31 -13.27 -7.00 -3.56
C ALA A 31 -12.14 -6.55 -2.61
N CYS A 32 -12.37 -5.55 -1.75
CA CYS A 32 -11.39 -5.15 -0.74
C CYS A 32 -10.97 -6.32 0.17
N ILE A 33 -11.94 -7.11 0.63
CA ILE A 33 -11.69 -8.27 1.47
C ILE A 33 -10.92 -9.33 0.69
N PHE A 34 -11.33 -9.63 -0.54
CA PHE A 34 -10.64 -10.57 -1.42
C PHE A 34 -9.17 -10.19 -1.65
N TRP A 35 -8.89 -8.96 -2.07
CA TRP A 35 -7.52 -8.52 -2.36
C TRP A 35 -6.65 -8.49 -1.10
N ALA A 36 -7.19 -8.05 0.03
CA ALA A 36 -6.47 -8.09 1.31
C ALA A 36 -6.14 -9.52 1.74
N THR A 37 -7.08 -10.44 1.55
CA THR A 37 -6.89 -11.87 1.80
C THR A 37 -5.83 -12.47 0.87
N GLU A 38 -5.88 -12.15 -0.42
CA GLU A 38 -4.92 -12.68 -1.39
C GLU A 38 -3.49 -12.23 -1.08
N LEU A 39 -3.31 -10.95 -0.74
CA LEU A 39 -2.01 -10.44 -0.30
C LEU A 39 -1.57 -11.04 1.02
N PHE A 40 -2.50 -11.23 1.97
CA PHE A 40 -2.19 -11.81 3.26
C PHE A 40 -1.63 -13.23 3.13
N TYR A 41 -2.32 -14.12 2.40
CA TYR A 41 -1.89 -15.51 2.28
C TYR A 41 -0.73 -15.71 1.29
N SER A 42 -0.48 -14.75 0.40
CA SER A 42 0.67 -14.82 -0.50
C SER A 42 1.92 -14.19 0.13
N HIS A 43 1.79 -13.07 0.84
CA HIS A 43 2.90 -12.21 1.27
C HIS A 43 2.72 -11.66 2.68
N THR A 44 2.44 -12.54 3.64
CA THR A 44 2.03 -12.20 5.01
C THR A 44 2.94 -11.21 5.72
N GLU A 45 4.25 -11.30 5.50
CA GLU A 45 5.26 -10.48 6.21
C GLU A 45 5.19 -8.99 5.87
N ASN A 46 4.69 -8.65 4.68
CA ASN A 46 4.72 -7.28 4.16
C ASN A 46 3.37 -6.56 4.20
N ILE A 47 2.29 -7.23 4.61
CA ILE A 47 0.93 -6.67 4.55
C ILE A 47 0.76 -5.42 5.43
N PHE A 48 1.36 -5.38 6.62
CA PHE A 48 1.27 -4.20 7.49
C PHE A 48 2.06 -3.02 6.94
N SER A 49 3.16 -3.27 6.23
CA SER A 49 3.90 -2.20 5.58
C SER A 49 3.03 -1.52 4.52
N LEU A 50 2.32 -2.32 3.72
CA LEU A 50 1.34 -1.82 2.77
C LEU A 50 0.20 -1.06 3.46
N ILE A 51 -0.42 -1.61 4.51
CA ILE A 51 -1.50 -0.96 5.25
C ILE A 51 -1.07 0.41 5.79
N TRP A 52 0.13 0.51 6.37
CA TRP A 52 0.66 1.78 6.86
C TRP A 52 0.89 2.78 5.73
N LYS A 53 1.43 2.33 4.58
CA LYS A 53 1.57 3.17 3.39
C LYS A 53 0.22 3.70 2.94
N ILE A 54 -0.79 2.84 2.78
CA ILE A 54 -2.17 3.23 2.41
C ILE A 54 -2.75 4.21 3.44
N TYR A 55 -2.55 3.95 4.73
CA TYR A 55 -3.02 4.82 5.81
C TYR A 55 -2.46 6.24 5.68
N PHE A 56 -1.15 6.40 5.55
CA PHE A 56 -0.52 7.71 5.48
C PHE A 56 -0.77 8.41 4.14
N ASP A 57 -0.84 7.66 3.03
CA ASP A 57 -1.15 8.21 1.72
C ASP A 57 -2.59 8.75 1.66
N PHE A 58 -3.56 8.02 2.26
CA PHE A 58 -4.97 8.27 1.98
C PHE A 58 -5.90 8.56 3.17
N TYR A 59 -5.55 8.16 4.39
CA TYR A 59 -6.48 8.21 5.53
C TYR A 59 -6.01 9.07 6.70
N SER A 60 -4.72 9.34 6.84
CA SER A 60 -4.16 10.04 8.00
C SER A 60 -4.57 11.51 8.09
N GLU A 61 -4.88 12.16 6.96
CA GLU A 61 -5.31 13.57 6.93
C GLU A 61 -6.56 13.77 7.80
N TYR A 62 -7.59 12.95 7.59
CA TYR A 62 -8.88 13.10 8.26
C TYR A 62 -9.08 12.17 9.45
N ASN A 63 -8.30 11.08 9.57
CA ASN A 63 -8.55 10.02 10.56
C ASN A 63 -7.33 9.71 11.43
N PRO A 64 -6.75 10.69 12.17
CA PRO A 64 -5.54 10.48 12.97
C PRO A 64 -5.69 9.39 14.05
N GLY A 65 -6.91 9.13 14.53
CA GLY A 65 -7.14 8.06 15.51
C GLY A 65 -7.04 6.64 14.94
N LEU A 66 -7.06 6.47 13.62
CA LEU A 66 -6.88 5.17 12.96
C LEU A 66 -5.45 4.65 13.14
N GLU A 67 -4.43 5.51 13.27
CA GLU A 67 -3.04 5.12 13.55
C GLU A 67 -2.94 4.20 14.78
N ILE A 68 -3.54 4.63 15.90
CA ILE A 68 -3.53 3.87 17.15
C ILE A 68 -4.24 2.52 16.97
N TYR A 69 -5.31 2.49 16.18
CA TYR A 69 -6.05 1.27 15.90
C TYR A 69 -5.22 0.28 15.07
N ILE A 70 -4.59 0.73 13.98
CA ILE A 70 -3.69 -0.09 13.15
C ILE A 70 -2.57 -0.66 14.01
N GLN A 71 -1.94 0.18 14.84
CA GLN A 71 -0.86 -0.26 15.72
C GLN A 71 -1.30 -1.35 16.69
N LYS A 72 -2.48 -1.20 17.34
CA LYS A 72 -3.04 -2.23 18.22
C LYS A 72 -3.28 -3.55 17.48
N LYS A 73 -3.83 -3.49 16.26
CA LYS A 73 -4.08 -4.67 15.43
C LYS A 73 -2.78 -5.33 14.95
N GLN A 74 -1.76 -4.56 14.59
CA GLN A 74 -0.45 -5.08 14.22
C GLN A 74 0.23 -5.79 15.40
N THR A 75 0.20 -5.19 16.60
CA THR A 75 0.75 -5.82 17.80
C THR A 75 0.04 -7.14 18.14
N ALA A 76 -1.30 -7.17 18.05
CA ALA A 76 -2.07 -8.40 18.24
C ALA A 76 -1.79 -9.46 17.16
N TRP A 77 -1.58 -9.02 15.91
CA TRP A 77 -1.22 -9.92 14.81
C TRP A 77 0.17 -10.53 14.98
N LYS A 78 1.15 -9.79 15.53
CA LYS A 78 2.51 -10.33 15.73
C LYS A 78 2.53 -11.60 16.58
N THR A 79 1.59 -11.76 17.51
CA THR A 79 1.48 -12.96 18.36
C THR A 79 0.61 -14.05 17.75
N LYS A 80 -0.54 -13.69 17.16
CA LYS A 80 -1.54 -14.66 16.69
C LYS A 80 -1.44 -15.04 15.22
N LYS A 81 -0.78 -14.21 14.41
CA LYS A 81 -0.69 -14.30 12.94
C LYS A 81 -2.05 -14.45 12.24
N ASP A 82 -3.08 -13.86 12.84
CA ASP A 82 -4.48 -14.02 12.43
C ASP A 82 -4.92 -12.95 11.42
N ILE A 83 -5.43 -13.39 10.27
CA ILE A 83 -5.90 -12.54 9.17
C ILE A 83 -6.98 -11.54 9.62
N ARG A 84 -7.81 -11.89 10.61
CA ARG A 84 -8.90 -11.03 11.09
C ARG A 84 -8.41 -9.65 11.48
N HIS A 85 -7.18 -9.52 11.99
CA HIS A 85 -6.59 -8.23 12.33
C HIS A 85 -6.44 -7.31 11.10
N ILE A 86 -6.10 -7.88 9.93
CA ILE A 86 -6.01 -7.16 8.67
C ILE A 86 -7.42 -6.81 8.18
N LEU A 87 -8.34 -7.78 8.18
CA LEU A 87 -9.72 -7.56 7.71
C LEU A 87 -10.46 -6.49 8.52
N TYR A 88 -10.17 -6.39 9.82
CA TYR A 88 -10.71 -5.33 10.66
C TYR A 88 -10.22 -3.95 10.25
N ILE A 89 -8.95 -3.81 9.85
CA ILE A 89 -8.42 -2.54 9.38
C ILE A 89 -9.04 -2.17 8.03
N VAL A 90 -9.01 -3.10 7.07
CA VAL A 90 -9.58 -2.93 5.72
C VAL A 90 -11.06 -2.57 5.79
N HIS A 91 -11.82 -3.23 6.67
CA HIS A 91 -13.22 -2.91 6.91
C HIS A 91 -13.41 -1.46 7.37
N ASN A 92 -12.63 -0.98 8.32
CA ASN A 92 -12.78 0.39 8.78
C ASN A 92 -12.32 1.39 7.71
N MET A 93 -11.18 1.16 7.04
CA MET A 93 -10.72 2.00 5.93
C MET A 93 -11.78 2.15 4.83
N PHE A 94 -12.48 1.07 4.49
CA PHE A 94 -13.55 1.10 3.48
C PHE A 94 -14.67 2.10 3.80
N TYR A 95 -14.94 2.43 5.07
CA TYR A 95 -16.01 3.36 5.44
C TYR A 95 -15.51 4.73 5.92
N LEU A 96 -14.20 4.99 5.91
CA LEU A 96 -13.63 6.25 6.40
C LEU A 96 -13.44 7.26 5.28
N ASN A 97 -13.47 8.54 5.66
CA ASN A 97 -13.10 9.63 4.76
C ASN A 97 -11.65 9.48 4.31
N ARG A 98 -11.38 9.84 3.07
CA ARG A 98 -10.10 9.62 2.39
C ARG A 98 -9.66 10.88 1.65
N SER A 99 -8.37 11.01 1.41
CA SER A 99 -7.74 12.16 0.76
C SER A 99 -6.62 11.71 -0.14
N SER A 100 -6.40 12.35 -1.28
CA SER A 100 -5.25 12.11 -2.16
C SER A 100 -4.04 12.99 -1.84
N THR A 101 -4.17 13.93 -0.91
CA THR A 101 -3.20 15.02 -0.71
C THR A 101 -1.79 14.53 -0.42
N THR A 102 -1.62 13.67 0.59
CA THR A 102 -0.29 13.15 0.96
C THR A 102 0.32 12.33 -0.17
N PHE A 103 -0.49 11.46 -0.78
CA PHE A 103 -0.07 10.64 -1.93
C PHE A 103 0.47 11.49 -3.08
N LEU A 104 -0.27 12.50 -3.52
CA LEU A 104 0.12 13.37 -4.64
C LEU A 104 1.34 14.24 -4.29
N LEU A 105 1.42 14.76 -3.06
CA LEU A 105 2.63 15.46 -2.57
C LEU A 105 3.84 14.54 -2.60
N ARG A 106 3.69 13.28 -2.20
CA ARG A 106 4.77 12.30 -2.21
C ARG A 106 5.24 12.00 -3.64
N LEU A 107 4.32 11.84 -4.60
CA LEU A 107 4.69 11.69 -6.01
C LEU A 107 5.41 12.94 -6.55
N CYS A 108 4.88 14.13 -6.27
CA CYS A 108 5.46 15.39 -6.73
C CYS A 108 6.89 15.61 -6.20
N VAL A 109 7.16 15.25 -4.94
CA VAL A 109 8.49 15.40 -4.34
C VAL A 109 9.53 14.52 -5.01
N GLU A 110 9.14 13.33 -5.47
CA GLU A 110 10.07 12.46 -6.20
C GLU A 110 10.31 12.99 -7.63
N CYS A 111 9.48 13.89 -8.15
CA CYS A 111 9.57 14.41 -9.52
C CYS A 111 10.66 15.50 -9.63
N GLU A 112 11.65 15.26 -10.49
CA GLU A 112 12.84 16.12 -10.65
C GLU A 112 12.55 17.53 -11.22
N ASN A 113 11.34 17.77 -11.74
CA ASN A 113 11.01 19.01 -12.47
C ASN A 113 10.46 20.15 -11.59
N THR A 114 10.53 20.07 -10.27
CA THR A 114 9.86 21.08 -9.43
C THR A 114 10.74 22.32 -9.20
N LYS A 115 10.29 23.47 -9.71
CA LYS A 115 10.97 24.76 -9.49
C LYS A 115 10.87 25.17 -8.01
N LEU A 116 12.01 25.23 -7.33
CA LEU A 116 12.09 25.68 -5.93
C LEU A 116 11.87 27.19 -5.81
N ILE A 117 10.93 27.59 -4.96
CA ILE A 117 10.79 28.97 -4.50
C ILE A 117 11.85 29.24 -3.42
N ILE A 118 12.66 30.27 -3.62
CA ILE A 118 13.63 30.72 -2.60
C ILE A 118 12.89 31.57 -1.56
N TYR A 119 12.89 31.09 -0.32
CA TYR A 119 12.33 31.84 0.81
C TYR A 119 13.41 32.67 1.49
N ARG A 120 13.14 33.96 1.70
CA ARG A 120 14.02 34.89 2.42
C ARG A 120 13.36 35.37 3.70
N LYS A 121 14.12 35.37 4.80
CA LYS A 121 13.69 35.97 6.07
C LYS A 121 13.44 37.47 5.88
N THR A 122 12.32 37.95 6.41
CA THR A 122 11.97 39.39 6.45
C THR A 122 11.94 39.88 7.89
N LYS A 123 11.92 41.21 8.08
CA LYS A 123 11.86 41.81 9.42
C LYS A 123 10.64 41.36 10.24
N HIS A 124 9.51 41.04 9.60
CA HIS A 124 8.29 40.58 10.28
C HIS A 124 8.34 39.12 10.75
N MET A 125 9.45 38.40 10.52
CA MET A 125 9.63 36.99 10.88
C MET A 125 10.62 36.83 12.02
N GLU A 126 10.50 37.67 13.06
CA GLU A 126 11.35 37.59 14.26
C GLU A 126 11.18 36.23 14.96
N TRP A 127 9.97 35.66 14.97
CA TRP A 127 9.68 34.34 15.53
C TRP A 127 10.58 33.20 15.01
N LEU A 128 11.22 33.36 13.84
CA LEU A 128 12.19 32.39 13.32
C LEU A 128 13.48 32.31 14.16
N THR A 129 13.78 33.29 15.01
CA THR A 129 14.97 33.25 15.90
C THR A 129 14.92 32.09 16.88
N ASP A 130 13.72 31.58 17.19
CA ASP A 130 13.52 30.43 18.07
C ASP A 130 13.80 29.09 17.39
N TYR A 131 14.16 29.10 16.09
CA TYR A 131 14.34 27.92 15.27
C TYR A 131 15.71 27.90 14.59
N PRO A 132 16.28 26.71 14.34
CA PRO A 132 17.53 26.59 13.60
C PRO A 132 17.42 27.18 12.19
N VAL A 133 18.47 27.90 11.76
CA VAL A 133 18.49 28.61 10.46
C VAL A 133 18.17 27.69 9.28
N TYR A 134 18.68 26.45 9.29
CA TYR A 134 18.42 25.49 8.21
C TYR A 134 16.93 25.17 8.02
N SER A 135 16.11 25.34 9.06
CA SER A 135 14.67 25.06 9.01
C SER A 135 13.83 26.24 8.53
N HIS A 136 14.41 27.44 8.43
CA HIS A 136 13.65 28.67 8.18
C HIS A 136 12.86 28.62 6.88
N SER A 137 13.44 28.11 5.79
CA SER A 137 12.73 28.01 4.50
C SER A 137 11.47 27.15 4.60
N LEU A 138 11.54 26.00 5.27
CA LEU A 138 10.39 25.13 5.50
C LEU A 138 9.32 25.87 6.32
N LEU A 139 9.71 26.50 7.43
CA LEU A 139 8.79 27.22 8.31
C LEU A 139 8.14 28.42 7.62
N ILE A 140 8.87 29.14 6.76
CA ILE A 140 8.31 30.22 5.95
C ILE A 140 7.30 29.66 4.93
N ALA A 141 7.61 28.55 4.25
CA ALA A 141 6.67 27.92 3.32
C ALA A 141 5.37 27.49 4.04
N LEU A 142 5.49 26.91 5.23
CA LEU A 142 4.34 26.51 6.06
C LEU A 142 3.50 27.71 6.53
N SER A 143 4.14 28.80 6.96
CA SER A 143 3.41 30.02 7.39
C SER A 143 2.64 30.69 6.26
N LYS A 144 3.15 30.58 5.02
CA LYS A 144 2.48 31.03 3.79
C LYS A 144 1.50 30.02 3.20
N LYS A 145 1.30 28.85 3.82
CA LYS A 145 0.45 27.74 3.31
C LYS A 145 0.89 27.20 1.94
N HIS A 146 2.17 27.33 1.59
CA HIS A 146 2.75 26.79 0.36
C HIS A 146 3.11 25.31 0.53
N ILE A 147 2.11 24.44 0.75
CA ILE A 147 2.33 23.05 1.19
C ILE A 147 3.12 22.21 0.17
N LYS A 148 2.89 22.38 -1.15
CA LYS A 148 3.71 21.76 -2.21
C LYS A 148 5.20 22.08 -2.08
N HIS A 149 5.54 23.32 -1.76
CA HIS A 149 6.95 23.70 -1.58
C HIS A 149 7.49 23.21 -0.24
N ALA A 150 6.66 23.21 0.81
CA ALA A 150 7.02 22.66 2.09
C ALA A 150 7.37 21.16 2.01
N SER A 151 6.69 20.37 1.17
CA SER A 151 7.00 18.94 1.00
C SER A 151 8.35 18.70 0.32
N ILE A 152 8.75 19.56 -0.62
CA ILE A 152 10.07 19.48 -1.28
C ILE A 152 11.17 19.87 -0.29
N LEU A 153 11.00 20.99 0.41
CA LEU A 153 11.93 21.42 1.46
C LEU A 153 12.05 20.38 2.59
N LEU A 154 10.95 19.70 2.92
CA LEU A 154 10.96 18.60 3.87
C LEU A 154 11.86 17.44 3.38
N LYS A 155 11.79 17.07 2.11
CA LYS A 155 12.63 16.01 1.52
C LYS A 155 14.11 16.41 1.57
N GLU A 156 14.44 17.63 1.16
CA GLU A 156 15.80 18.16 1.23
C GLU A 156 16.34 18.11 2.67
N LEU A 157 15.55 18.58 3.64
CA LEU A 157 15.93 18.51 5.05
C LEU A 157 16.07 17.07 5.54
N SER A 158 15.22 16.14 5.10
CA SER A 158 15.28 14.73 5.50
C SER A 158 16.53 14.02 5.00
N ASN A 159 17.17 14.53 3.94
CA ASN A 159 18.45 14.02 3.43
C ASN A 159 19.64 14.52 4.27
N LEU A 160 19.47 15.61 5.03
CA LEU A 160 20.55 16.30 5.74
C LEU A 160 20.48 16.14 7.26
N TYR A 161 19.28 15.93 7.81
CA TYR A 161 19.02 15.93 9.24
C TYR A 161 18.17 14.74 9.66
N SER A 162 18.28 14.35 10.94
CA SER A 162 17.46 13.27 11.48
C SER A 162 15.98 13.64 11.44
N SER A 163 15.13 12.67 11.10
CA SER A 163 13.68 12.85 11.08
C SER A 163 13.11 13.33 12.42
N LYS A 164 13.74 12.93 13.54
CA LYS A 164 13.35 13.39 14.90
C LYS A 164 13.58 14.88 15.07
N THR A 165 14.73 15.38 14.62
CA THR A 165 15.03 16.81 14.67
C THR A 165 13.98 17.60 13.89
N ILE A 166 13.64 17.13 12.69
CA ILE A 166 12.62 17.77 11.84
C ILE A 166 11.23 17.70 12.50
N TYR A 167 10.87 16.56 13.08
CA TYR A 167 9.64 16.37 13.85
C TYR A 167 9.50 17.40 14.98
N ASP A 168 10.55 17.57 15.79
CA ASP A 168 10.53 18.50 16.93
C ASP A 168 10.32 19.95 16.47
N ILE A 169 10.93 20.33 15.34
CA ILE A 169 10.75 21.65 14.73
C ILE A 169 9.30 21.85 14.27
N ILE A 170 8.72 20.86 13.57
CA ILE A 170 7.32 20.93 13.09
C ILE A 170 6.35 20.99 14.28
N VAL A 171 6.54 20.16 15.30
CA VAL A 171 5.67 20.14 16.49
C VAL A 171 5.75 21.46 17.24
N LYS A 172 6.97 22.00 17.47
CA LYS A 172 7.18 23.30 18.11
C LYS A 172 6.52 24.42 17.32
N TYR A 173 6.63 24.40 15.99
CA TYR A 173 6.02 25.40 15.12
C TYR A 173 4.48 25.42 15.21
N TYR A 174 3.83 24.25 15.11
CA TYR A 174 2.36 24.18 15.19
C TYR A 174 1.82 24.31 16.62
N ASN A 175 2.64 24.08 17.63
CA ASN A 175 2.23 24.12 19.02
C ASN A 175 3.32 24.78 19.88
N PRO A 176 3.50 26.11 19.78
CA PRO A 176 4.55 26.83 20.51
C PRO A 176 4.37 26.73 22.04
N SER A 177 3.13 26.53 22.51
CA SER A 177 2.80 26.40 23.93
C SER A 177 2.88 24.96 24.45
N LEU A 178 3.43 23.99 23.70
CA LEU A 178 3.44 22.58 24.10
C LEU A 178 4.55 22.32 25.14
N ILE A 179 4.15 21.94 26.36
CA ILE A 179 5.01 22.05 27.56
C ILE A 179 5.87 20.80 27.84
N SER A 180 5.53 19.63 27.27
CA SER A 180 6.15 18.36 27.69
C SER A 180 6.97 17.71 26.58
N ALA A 181 8.29 17.89 26.63
CA ALA A 181 9.26 17.19 25.79
C ALA A 181 9.07 15.65 25.87
N ASP A 182 8.85 15.12 27.08
CA ASP A 182 8.62 13.69 27.31
C ASP A 182 7.42 13.13 26.53
N LYS A 183 6.33 13.90 26.40
CA LYS A 183 5.15 13.47 25.63
C LYS A 183 5.45 13.42 24.14
N ILE A 184 6.20 14.39 23.62
CA ILE A 184 6.62 14.45 22.21
C ILE A 184 7.52 13.26 21.91
N GLU A 185 8.50 13.00 22.78
CA GLU A 185 9.43 11.89 22.65
C GLU A 185 8.71 10.53 22.72
N LYS A 186 7.82 10.34 23.71
CA LYS A 186 7.01 9.12 23.81
C LYS A 186 6.15 8.90 22.57
N LYS A 187 5.60 9.96 21.97
CA LYS A 187 4.80 9.85 20.74
C LYS A 187 5.67 9.45 19.56
N TRP A 188 6.82 10.09 19.40
CA TRP A 188 7.80 9.73 18.36
C TRP A 188 8.22 8.27 18.47
N ASN A 189 8.66 7.83 19.65
CA ASN A 189 9.21 6.48 19.86
C ASN A 189 8.14 5.38 19.75
N LYS A 190 6.86 5.71 19.90
CA LYS A 190 5.75 4.76 19.77
C LYS A 190 5.18 4.66 18.37
N ARG A 191 5.69 5.38 17.37
CA ARG A 191 5.15 5.32 16.00
C ARG A 191 5.29 3.91 15.42
N GLY A 192 4.25 3.46 14.69
CA GLY A 192 4.23 2.12 14.09
C GLY A 192 4.87 2.04 12.71
N TRP A 193 5.06 3.17 12.04
CA TRP A 193 5.54 3.25 10.66
C TRP A 193 7.00 3.68 10.58
N THR A 194 7.75 3.03 9.70
CA THR A 194 9.22 3.17 9.62
C THR A 194 9.68 4.19 8.58
N CYS A 195 8.82 4.55 7.60
CA CYS A 195 9.16 5.59 6.63
C CYS A 195 8.87 6.98 7.22
N ASP A 196 9.87 7.52 7.92
CA ASP A 196 9.75 8.77 8.64
C ASP A 196 9.36 9.96 7.75
N PHE A 197 9.96 10.09 6.55
CA PHE A 197 9.59 11.16 5.60
C PHE A 197 8.09 11.14 5.27
N HIS A 198 7.54 9.96 4.97
CA HIS A 198 6.11 9.81 4.67
C HIS A 198 5.25 10.21 5.87
N GLY A 199 5.63 9.79 7.09
CA GLY A 199 4.95 10.16 8.32
C GLY A 199 4.99 11.67 8.60
N LEU A 200 6.13 12.32 8.38
CA LEU A 200 6.30 13.78 8.54
C LEU A 200 5.50 14.57 7.52
N LEU A 201 5.48 14.13 6.26
CA LEU A 201 4.68 14.74 5.21
C LEU A 201 3.19 14.67 5.55
N ALA A 202 2.71 13.49 5.92
CA ALA A 202 1.33 13.29 6.36
C ALA A 202 0.96 14.12 7.61
N LEU A 203 1.90 14.29 8.54
CA LEU A 203 1.72 15.16 9.71
C LEU A 203 1.54 16.62 9.30
N ILE A 204 2.36 17.13 8.38
CA ILE A 204 2.21 18.50 7.84
C ILE A 204 0.84 18.66 7.19
N VAL A 205 0.41 17.70 6.36
CA VAL A 205 -0.91 17.74 5.71
C VAL A 205 -2.01 17.79 6.77
N HIS A 206 -1.97 16.90 7.77
CA HIS A 206 -2.93 16.86 8.86
C HIS A 206 -2.98 18.18 9.67
N LEU A 207 -1.83 18.74 10.05
CA LEU A 207 -1.75 19.97 10.85
C LEU A 207 -2.21 21.22 10.09
N ASN A 208 -2.26 21.17 8.76
CA ASN A 208 -2.85 22.22 7.92
C ASN A 208 -4.31 21.96 7.54
N THR A 209 -4.89 20.83 7.96
CA THR A 209 -6.27 20.49 7.66
C THR A 209 -7.21 21.17 8.65
N PRO A 210 -8.29 21.83 8.18
CA PRO A 210 -9.28 22.44 9.07
C PRO A 210 -9.91 21.39 10.01
N VAL A 211 -10.14 21.78 11.26
CA VAL A 211 -10.56 20.86 12.34
C VAL A 211 -11.90 20.19 12.04
N GLU A 212 -12.80 20.91 11.38
CA GLU A 212 -14.11 20.46 10.92
C GLU A 212 -14.05 19.27 9.95
N ASN A 213 -12.92 19.08 9.24
CA ASN A 213 -12.73 17.96 8.34
C ASN A 213 -12.16 16.71 9.05
N ILE A 214 -11.76 16.82 10.32
CA ILE A 214 -11.14 15.73 11.06
C ILE A 214 -12.23 14.88 11.75
N THR A 215 -12.29 13.60 11.42
CA THR A 215 -13.25 12.65 11.99
C THR A 215 -12.97 12.42 13.48
N ARG A 216 -13.85 12.91 14.38
CA ARG A 216 -13.77 12.65 15.82
C ARG A 216 -15.17 12.58 16.47
N PRO A 217 -15.45 11.59 17.35
CA PRO A 217 -14.63 10.42 17.67
C PRO A 217 -14.71 9.33 16.58
N LEU A 218 -13.63 8.57 16.39
CA LEU A 218 -13.63 7.40 15.51
C LEU A 218 -14.19 6.19 16.27
N VAL A 219 -15.28 5.60 15.75
CA VAL A 219 -15.85 4.34 16.25
C VAL A 219 -15.51 3.23 15.28
N PHE A 220 -14.66 2.30 15.71
CA PHE A 220 -14.24 1.19 14.87
C PHE A 220 -15.21 0.02 14.97
N LYS A 221 -15.66 -0.47 13.80
CA LYS A 221 -16.58 -1.61 13.69
C LYS A 221 -15.81 -2.87 13.32
N THR A 222 -16.35 -4.01 13.72
CA THR A 222 -15.88 -5.32 13.26
C THR A 222 -16.82 -5.83 12.16
N PRO A 223 -16.31 -6.48 11.11
CA PRO A 223 -17.13 -7.25 10.18
C PRO A 223 -18.02 -8.26 10.91
N SER A 224 -19.13 -8.66 10.28
CA SER A 224 -19.98 -9.70 10.85
C SER A 224 -19.22 -11.03 10.98
N LYS A 225 -19.49 -11.78 12.05
CA LYS A 225 -18.86 -13.09 12.28
C LYS A 225 -19.10 -14.05 11.11
N SER A 226 -20.32 -14.06 10.57
CA SER A 226 -20.67 -14.90 9.42
C SER A 226 -19.87 -14.56 8.16
N HIS A 227 -19.54 -13.29 7.95
CA HIS A 227 -18.70 -12.89 6.82
C HIS A 227 -17.25 -13.34 7.01
N LEU A 228 -16.70 -13.20 8.23
CA LEU A 228 -15.34 -13.66 8.54
C LEU A 228 -15.20 -15.18 8.41
N MET A 229 -16.19 -15.93 8.92
CA MET A 229 -16.21 -17.39 8.79
C MET A 229 -16.19 -17.83 7.33
N LYS A 230 -16.98 -17.20 6.45
CA LYS A 230 -16.96 -17.50 5.01
C LYS A 230 -15.60 -17.26 4.38
N VAL A 231 -14.91 -16.19 4.78
CA VAL A 231 -13.54 -15.91 4.32
C VAL A 231 -12.59 -17.00 4.81
N GLU A 232 -12.65 -17.37 6.09
CA GLU A 232 -11.81 -18.44 6.67
C GLU A 232 -12.07 -19.80 6.00
N GLU A 233 -13.33 -20.22 5.86
CA GLU A 233 -13.74 -21.47 5.20
C GLU A 233 -13.25 -21.55 3.76
N SER A 234 -13.44 -20.47 2.98
CA SER A 234 -13.00 -20.43 1.58
C SER A 234 -11.47 -20.55 1.47
N ASN A 235 -10.73 -19.91 2.38
CA ASN A 235 -9.27 -19.97 2.38
C ASN A 235 -8.72 -21.31 2.85
N GLN A 236 -9.32 -21.90 3.88
CA GLN A 236 -8.97 -23.23 4.35
C GLN A 236 -9.19 -24.25 3.23
N HIS A 237 -10.30 -24.14 2.49
CA HIS A 237 -10.55 -25.02 1.35
C HIS A 237 -9.51 -24.91 0.22
N ILE A 238 -8.94 -23.72 -0.02
CA ILE A 238 -7.82 -23.56 -0.97
C ILE A 238 -6.57 -24.27 -0.45
N MET A 239 -6.27 -24.16 0.84
CA MET A 239 -5.10 -24.80 1.46
C MET A 239 -5.26 -26.33 1.52
N ASP A 240 -6.45 -26.81 1.88
CA ASP A 240 -6.75 -28.24 2.07
C ASP A 240 -6.88 -28.98 0.73
N ARG A 241 -7.32 -28.33 -0.35
CA ARG A 241 -7.39 -28.98 -1.68
C ARG A 241 -6.03 -29.38 -2.25
N HIS A 242 -4.95 -28.81 -1.74
CA HIS A 242 -3.61 -29.29 -2.06
C HIS A 242 -3.29 -30.66 -1.42
N LEU A 243 -4.10 -31.15 -0.47
CA LEU A 243 -3.97 -32.50 0.10
C LEU A 243 -4.83 -33.57 -0.62
N HIS A 244 -5.69 -33.19 -1.57
CA HIS A 244 -6.58 -34.11 -2.28
C HIS A 244 -6.45 -33.91 -3.80
N CYS A 245 -5.59 -34.74 -4.41
CA CYS A 245 -5.05 -34.72 -5.78
C CYS A 245 -6.04 -34.48 -6.94
N ASP A 246 -7.34 -34.79 -6.82
CA ASP A 246 -8.18 -34.95 -8.01
C ASP A 246 -8.58 -33.64 -8.75
N ARG A 247 -8.31 -32.43 -8.23
CA ARG A 247 -8.91 -31.18 -8.76
C ARG A 247 -8.07 -29.90 -8.66
N VAL A 248 -6.74 -29.99 -8.56
CA VAL A 248 -5.86 -28.82 -8.37
C VAL A 248 -6.00 -27.77 -9.48
N TYR A 249 -6.08 -28.21 -10.74
CA TYR A 249 -6.31 -27.36 -11.92
C TYR A 249 -7.60 -26.50 -11.85
N ARG A 250 -8.57 -26.83 -10.98
CA ARG A 250 -9.81 -26.05 -10.80
C ARG A 250 -9.66 -24.87 -9.84
N ILE A 251 -8.58 -24.81 -9.06
CA ILE A 251 -8.40 -23.79 -8.02
C ILE A 251 -8.47 -22.38 -8.62
N LEU A 252 -7.80 -22.12 -9.75
CA LEU A 252 -7.86 -20.82 -10.40
C LEU A 252 -9.28 -20.45 -10.82
N LYS A 253 -9.97 -21.36 -11.52
CA LYS A 253 -11.34 -21.16 -11.98
C LYS A 253 -12.33 -20.88 -10.85
N GLU A 254 -12.18 -21.55 -9.71
CA GLU A 254 -13.15 -21.48 -8.62
C GLU A 254 -12.85 -20.37 -7.60
N ASN A 255 -11.59 -19.88 -7.53
CA ASN A 255 -11.16 -18.95 -6.48
C ASN A 255 -10.72 -17.58 -7.01
N ARG A 256 -10.56 -17.40 -8.32
CA ARG A 256 -10.37 -16.07 -8.91
C ARG A 256 -11.72 -15.34 -9.02
N GLU A 257 -12.15 -14.73 -7.92
CA GLU A 257 -13.47 -14.08 -7.82
C GLU A 257 -13.51 -12.69 -8.47
N PHE A 258 -12.43 -11.89 -8.36
CA PHE A 258 -12.40 -10.51 -8.82
C PHE A 258 -11.35 -10.30 -9.90
N THR A 259 -11.74 -9.55 -10.94
CA THR A 259 -10.81 -9.12 -11.99
C THR A 259 -9.96 -7.96 -11.50
N ILE A 260 -8.69 -7.90 -11.92
CA ILE A 260 -7.81 -6.76 -11.64
C ILE A 260 -8.52 -5.43 -11.96
N HIS A 261 -8.46 -4.49 -11.01
CA HIS A 261 -9.20 -3.24 -11.12
C HIS A 261 -8.69 -2.41 -12.29
N HIS A 262 -9.57 -1.98 -13.21
CA HIS A 262 -9.15 -1.31 -14.44
C HIS A 262 -8.26 -0.07 -14.26
N LEU A 263 -8.45 0.69 -13.17
CA LEU A 263 -7.63 1.86 -12.82
C LEU A 263 -6.19 1.55 -12.39
N VAL A 264 -5.76 0.28 -12.27
CA VAL A 264 -4.34 -0.03 -11.99
C VAL A 264 -3.41 0.45 -13.11
N GLY A 265 -3.92 0.63 -14.33
CA GLY A 265 -3.14 1.15 -15.46
C GLY A 265 -2.70 2.61 -15.34
N ALA A 266 -3.03 3.28 -14.22
CA ALA A 266 -2.50 4.59 -13.86
C ALA A 266 -1.08 4.56 -13.25
N PHE A 267 -0.64 3.38 -12.81
CA PHE A 267 0.62 3.19 -12.09
C PHE A 267 1.63 2.42 -12.95
N GLN A 268 2.91 2.49 -12.58
CA GLN A 268 3.88 1.59 -13.16
C GLN A 268 3.64 0.18 -12.61
N LEU A 269 3.44 -0.73 -13.56
CA LEU A 269 3.21 -2.13 -13.30
C LEU A 269 4.43 -2.93 -13.75
N ASP A 270 4.78 -3.97 -13.00
CA ASP A 270 5.87 -4.90 -13.34
C ASP A 270 5.63 -5.52 -14.72
N ARG A 271 4.35 -5.77 -15.10
CA ARG A 271 3.99 -6.26 -16.43
C ARG A 271 4.56 -5.43 -17.59
N ASN A 272 4.72 -4.12 -17.38
CA ASN A 272 5.19 -3.19 -18.41
C ASN A 272 6.68 -3.35 -18.72
N THR A 273 7.40 -4.08 -17.88
CA THR A 273 8.83 -4.41 -18.07
C THR A 273 9.04 -5.69 -18.88
N HIS A 274 7.97 -6.43 -19.17
CA HIS A 274 8.01 -7.69 -19.91
C HIS A 274 7.50 -7.49 -21.35
N VAL A 275 8.26 -8.00 -22.33
CA VAL A 275 7.89 -7.94 -23.76
C VAL A 275 6.59 -8.70 -24.02
N ASN A 276 6.44 -9.88 -23.42
CA ASN A 276 5.22 -10.69 -23.51
C ASN A 276 4.86 -11.26 -22.13
N PHE A 277 4.29 -10.38 -21.29
CA PHE A 277 3.85 -10.70 -19.94
C PHE A 277 2.94 -11.94 -19.85
N ILE A 278 2.02 -12.12 -20.81
CA ILE A 278 1.05 -13.21 -20.78
C ILE A 278 1.75 -14.55 -21.04
N ASN A 279 2.56 -14.64 -22.09
CA ASN A 279 3.32 -15.87 -22.37
C ASN A 279 4.31 -16.17 -21.25
N ASP A 280 4.94 -15.14 -20.68
CA ASP A 280 5.82 -15.31 -19.53
C ASP A 280 5.09 -15.99 -18.35
N ILE A 281 3.83 -15.64 -18.07
CA ILE A 281 3.04 -16.30 -17.04
C ILE A 281 2.68 -17.73 -17.48
N TYR A 282 2.27 -17.95 -18.72
CA TYR A 282 1.88 -19.29 -19.18
C TYR A 282 3.05 -20.27 -19.12
N ASP A 283 4.22 -19.87 -19.58
CA ASP A 283 5.37 -20.75 -19.72
C ASP A 283 6.17 -20.91 -18.42
N TYR A 284 6.11 -19.92 -17.52
CA TYR A 284 7.01 -19.82 -16.36
C TYR A 284 6.33 -19.31 -15.08
N TRP A 285 5.05 -19.63 -14.86
CA TRP A 285 4.34 -19.16 -13.66
C TRP A 285 5.02 -19.60 -12.37
N GLU A 286 5.62 -20.79 -12.32
CA GLU A 286 6.32 -21.34 -11.15
C GLU A 286 7.48 -20.44 -10.74
N TYR A 287 8.24 -19.97 -11.74
CA TYR A 287 9.36 -19.05 -11.53
C TYR A 287 8.89 -17.74 -10.91
N TYR A 288 7.87 -17.10 -11.49
CA TYR A 288 7.35 -15.83 -10.97
C TYR A 288 6.57 -16.00 -9.66
N ALA A 289 5.96 -17.17 -9.44
CA ALA A 289 5.28 -17.54 -8.21
C ALA A 289 6.26 -17.83 -7.07
N SER A 290 7.47 -18.32 -7.36
CA SER A 290 8.49 -18.61 -6.34
C SER A 290 8.91 -17.39 -5.51
N GLY A 291 8.66 -16.16 -5.99
CA GLY A 291 8.83 -14.93 -5.21
C GLY A 291 7.82 -14.78 -4.05
N SER A 292 6.74 -15.56 -4.07
CA SER A 292 5.75 -15.64 -2.99
C SER A 292 6.14 -16.72 -1.99
N PRO A 293 6.26 -16.39 -0.68
CA PRO A 293 6.65 -17.33 0.36
C PRO A 293 5.88 -18.67 0.36
N VAL A 294 4.59 -18.65 0.07
CA VAL A 294 3.78 -19.89 0.04
C VAL A 294 4.17 -20.81 -1.11
N TRP A 295 4.48 -20.26 -2.28
CA TRP A 295 4.94 -21.04 -3.43
C TRP A 295 6.38 -21.50 -3.27
N LYS A 296 7.24 -20.62 -2.75
CA LYS A 296 8.62 -20.97 -2.42
C LYS A 296 8.68 -22.20 -1.51
N MET A 297 7.92 -22.18 -0.41
CA MET A 297 7.85 -23.30 0.53
C MET A 297 7.39 -24.60 -0.14
N ARG A 298 6.36 -24.54 -1.00
CA ARG A 298 5.86 -25.71 -1.74
C ARG A 298 6.90 -26.30 -2.69
N ILE A 299 7.63 -25.43 -3.41
CA ILE A 299 8.67 -25.86 -4.33
C ILE A 299 9.84 -26.50 -3.55
N GLU A 300 10.26 -25.87 -2.46
CA GLU A 300 11.35 -26.36 -1.59
C GLU A 300 11.01 -27.69 -0.92
N GLU A 301 9.75 -27.92 -0.50
CA GLU A 301 9.29 -29.19 0.08
C GLU A 301 9.42 -30.38 -0.89
N PHE A 302 9.41 -30.12 -2.19
CA PHE A 302 9.57 -31.11 -3.24
C PHE A 302 11.01 -31.17 -3.79
N GLY A 303 11.93 -30.37 -3.25
CA GLY A 303 13.32 -30.33 -3.71
C GLY A 303 13.52 -29.63 -5.05
N GLY A 304 12.61 -28.72 -5.42
CA GLY A 304 12.65 -28.03 -6.70
C GLY A 304 13.75 -26.97 -6.77
N VAL A 305 14.47 -26.92 -7.90
CA VAL A 305 15.57 -26.00 -8.19
C VAL A 305 15.34 -25.35 -9.55
N PHE A 306 15.62 -24.04 -9.66
CA PHE A 306 15.48 -23.33 -10.94
C PHE A 306 16.78 -23.35 -11.76
N ARG A 307 16.71 -23.81 -13.02
CA ARG A 307 17.75 -23.62 -14.04
C ARG A 307 17.29 -22.57 -15.04
N GLY A 308 17.68 -21.32 -14.79
CA GLY A 308 17.08 -20.17 -15.48
C GLY A 308 15.66 -19.93 -14.99
N LYS A 309 14.67 -20.00 -15.88
CA LYS A 309 13.23 -19.93 -15.53
C LYS A 309 12.56 -21.30 -15.38
N ASN A 310 13.23 -22.38 -15.76
CA ASN A 310 12.65 -23.72 -15.68
C ASN A 310 12.82 -24.28 -14.28
N LEU A 311 11.74 -24.87 -13.74
CA LEU A 311 11.76 -25.61 -12.49
C LEU A 311 12.11 -27.07 -12.78
N GLU A 312 13.14 -27.59 -12.10
CA GLU A 312 13.58 -28.98 -12.17
C GLU A 312 13.56 -29.60 -10.77
N PHE A 313 13.26 -30.89 -10.65
CA PHE A 313 13.29 -31.60 -9.37
C PHE A 313 14.37 -32.69 -9.41
N ASP A 314 15.44 -32.49 -8.64
CA ASP A 314 16.57 -33.43 -8.61
C ASP A 314 16.29 -34.67 -7.73
N GLU A 315 15.40 -34.53 -6.72
CA GLU A 315 15.19 -35.56 -5.68
C GLU A 315 13.86 -36.33 -5.79
N LYS A 316 12.82 -35.71 -6.36
CA LYS A 316 11.47 -36.29 -6.49
C LYS A 316 10.97 -36.17 -7.93
N PRO A 317 10.08 -37.07 -8.41
CA PRO A 317 9.46 -36.91 -9.71
C PRO A 317 8.67 -35.60 -9.80
N ASP A 318 8.86 -34.83 -10.87
CA ASP A 318 8.11 -33.59 -11.14
C ASP A 318 6.59 -33.77 -11.00
N LYS A 319 6.10 -34.95 -11.43
CA LYS A 319 4.68 -35.31 -11.38
C LYS A 319 4.10 -35.18 -9.97
N ASP A 320 4.86 -35.53 -8.94
CA ASP A 320 4.36 -35.45 -7.56
C ASP A 320 4.07 -34.01 -7.17
N PHE A 321 4.89 -33.04 -7.60
CA PHE A 321 4.62 -31.63 -7.34
C PHE A 321 3.38 -31.15 -8.11
N TYR A 322 3.29 -31.43 -9.41
CA TYR A 322 2.19 -30.96 -10.24
C TYR A 322 0.84 -31.63 -9.90
N ASP A 323 0.84 -32.87 -9.43
CA ASP A 323 -0.36 -33.55 -8.90
C ASP A 323 -0.93 -32.81 -7.66
N HIS A 324 -0.10 -32.12 -6.87
CA HIS A 324 -0.54 -31.36 -5.67
C HIS A 324 -0.74 -29.86 -5.95
N TYR A 325 0.01 -29.30 -6.90
CA TYR A 325 0.15 -27.85 -7.06
C TYR A 325 0.07 -27.32 -8.50
N GLY A 326 -0.07 -28.19 -9.50
CA GLY A 326 -0.21 -27.80 -10.90
C GLY A 326 -1.48 -27.01 -11.16
N LEU A 327 -1.35 -25.68 -11.30
CA LEU A 327 -2.47 -24.78 -11.53
C LEU A 327 -2.79 -24.54 -13.02
N GLU A 328 -1.87 -24.88 -13.92
CA GLU A 328 -2.05 -24.90 -15.38
C GLU A 328 -2.76 -23.63 -15.92
N PRO A 329 -2.16 -22.43 -15.75
CA PRO A 329 -2.82 -21.16 -16.07
C PRO A 329 -3.14 -21.00 -17.57
N ASP A 330 -2.38 -21.63 -18.44
CA ASP A 330 -2.50 -21.64 -19.90
C ASP A 330 -3.64 -22.56 -20.39
N GLU A 331 -3.92 -23.66 -19.67
CA GLU A 331 -5.04 -24.56 -19.96
C GLU A 331 -6.40 -24.05 -19.44
N GLN A 332 -6.40 -22.97 -18.65
CA GLN A 332 -7.63 -22.38 -18.15
C GLN A 332 -8.48 -21.75 -19.27
N SER A 333 -9.80 -21.65 -19.03
CA SER A 333 -10.68 -20.92 -19.94
C SER A 333 -10.25 -19.45 -20.08
N LEU A 334 -10.49 -18.86 -21.26
CA LEU A 334 -10.19 -17.45 -21.53
C LEU A 334 -10.81 -16.50 -20.50
N HIS A 335 -11.98 -16.84 -19.96
CA HIS A 335 -12.59 -16.09 -18.87
C HIS A 335 -11.69 -16.07 -17.63
N THR A 336 -11.31 -17.24 -17.10
CA THR A 336 -10.41 -17.39 -15.94
C THR A 336 -9.06 -16.71 -16.13
N GLN A 337 -8.50 -16.77 -17.35
CA GLN A 337 -7.25 -16.10 -17.69
C GLN A 337 -7.41 -14.57 -17.65
N ARG A 338 -8.50 -14.03 -18.18
CA ARG A 338 -8.78 -12.58 -18.20
C ARG A 338 -9.10 -12.00 -16.82
N VAL A 339 -9.45 -12.83 -15.83
CA VAL A 339 -9.63 -12.36 -14.45
C VAL A 339 -8.29 -11.84 -13.89
N SER A 340 -7.19 -12.58 -14.07
CA SER A 340 -5.87 -12.12 -13.60
C SER A 340 -5.15 -11.23 -14.61
N ASN A 341 -5.40 -11.42 -15.91
CA ASN A 341 -4.69 -10.74 -16.99
C ASN A 341 -5.66 -9.97 -17.90
N PRO A 342 -6.47 -9.05 -17.39
CA PRO A 342 -7.37 -8.27 -18.25
C PRO A 342 -6.54 -7.34 -19.16
N PRO A 343 -7.12 -6.92 -20.31
CA PRO A 343 -6.56 -5.79 -21.05
C PRO A 343 -6.66 -4.53 -20.19
N LEU A 344 -5.55 -3.82 -20.04
CA LEU A 344 -5.48 -2.60 -19.24
C LEU A 344 -5.34 -1.37 -20.13
N ARG A 345 -6.15 -0.35 -19.87
CA ARG A 345 -5.96 0.98 -20.42
C ARG A 345 -4.92 1.73 -19.58
N LYS A 346 -4.04 2.47 -20.24
CA LYS A 346 -3.14 3.42 -19.56
C LYS A 346 -3.91 4.67 -19.15
N TYR A 347 -3.72 5.11 -17.92
CA TYR A 347 -4.26 6.36 -17.38
C TYR A 347 -3.13 7.24 -16.89
N SER A 348 -3.33 8.56 -16.94
CA SER A 348 -2.54 9.51 -16.17
C SER A 348 -2.96 9.47 -14.69
N ILE A 349 -2.09 9.95 -13.80
CA ILE A 349 -2.45 10.12 -12.37
C ILE A 349 -3.60 11.11 -12.21
N GLU A 350 -3.71 12.10 -13.10
CA GLU A 350 -4.83 13.02 -13.12
C GLU A 350 -6.16 12.33 -13.46
N GLU A 351 -6.21 11.56 -14.55
CA GLU A 351 -7.40 10.79 -14.92
C GLU A 351 -7.80 9.84 -13.79
N TRP A 352 -6.83 9.11 -13.20
CA TRP A 352 -7.06 8.24 -12.05
C TRP A 352 -7.67 9.01 -10.87
N HIS A 353 -7.12 10.17 -10.56
CA HIS A 353 -7.60 10.99 -9.46
C HIS A 353 -9.04 11.47 -9.69
N GLN A 354 -9.36 11.92 -10.90
CA GLN A 354 -10.70 12.38 -11.27
C GLN A 354 -11.75 11.26 -11.20
N GLN A 355 -11.37 10.01 -11.49
CA GLN A 355 -12.25 8.85 -11.37
C GLN A 355 -12.56 8.48 -9.90
N ILE A 356 -11.64 8.78 -8.99
CA ILE A 356 -11.69 8.32 -7.60
C ILE A 356 -12.15 9.40 -6.61
N PHE A 357 -11.80 10.66 -6.87
CA PHE A 357 -12.06 11.79 -5.97
C PHE A 357 -12.89 12.85 -6.69
N LYS A 358 -13.99 13.27 -6.05
CA LYS A 358 -14.93 14.26 -6.61
C LYS A 358 -14.33 15.66 -6.74
N ASN A 359 -13.37 16.00 -5.88
CA ASN A 359 -12.75 17.32 -5.82
C ASN A 359 -11.28 17.20 -6.21
N PRO A 360 -10.71 18.22 -6.87
CA PRO A 360 -9.26 18.26 -7.14
C PRO A 360 -8.47 18.28 -5.83
N CYS A 361 -7.21 17.85 -5.90
CA CYS A 361 -6.31 17.94 -4.76
C CYS A 361 -6.04 19.40 -4.38
N LYS A 362 -5.97 19.66 -3.07
CA LYS A 362 -5.92 21.03 -2.51
C LYS A 362 -4.65 21.82 -2.88
N TYR A 363 -3.54 21.12 -3.14
CA TYR A 363 -2.22 21.76 -3.22
C TYR A 363 -1.47 21.49 -4.52
N ILE A 364 -1.90 20.52 -5.32
CA ILE A 364 -1.17 19.97 -6.47
C ILE A 364 -2.18 19.51 -7.53
N SER A 365 -1.92 19.77 -8.81
CA SER A 365 -2.69 19.20 -9.92
C SER A 365 -2.10 17.86 -10.36
N GLY A 366 -2.88 17.00 -11.03
CA GLY A 366 -2.37 15.72 -11.53
C GLY A 366 -1.28 15.87 -12.62
N GLU A 367 -1.20 17.03 -13.27
CA GLU A 367 -0.14 17.38 -14.24
C GLU A 367 1.23 17.59 -13.57
N ASP A 368 1.26 17.91 -12.27
CA ASP A 368 2.48 18.15 -11.51
C ASP A 368 3.21 16.87 -11.10
N VAL A 369 2.65 15.69 -11.40
CA VAL A 369 3.16 14.39 -10.95
C VAL A 369 3.45 13.46 -12.12
N CYS A 370 4.63 12.83 -12.10
CA CYS A 370 4.97 11.75 -13.00
C CYS A 370 4.36 10.42 -12.49
N ALA A 371 3.93 9.56 -13.42
CA ALA A 371 3.67 8.16 -13.09
C ALA A 371 4.99 7.50 -12.72
N TYR A 372 5.06 6.91 -11.51
CA TYR A 372 6.20 6.13 -11.03
C TYR A 372 5.99 4.66 -11.22
#